data_AF-A0A9Q8MTU7-F1
#
_entry.id   AF-A0A9Q8MTU7-F1
#
_cell.length_a   1.000
_cell.length_b   1.000
_cell.length_c   1.000
_cell.angle_alpha   90.00
_cell.angle_beta   90.00
_cell.angle_gamma   90.00
#
_symmetry.space_group_name_H-M   'P 1'
#
loop_
_entity.id
_entity.type
_entity.pdbx_description
1 polymer ?
#
loop_
_entity_poly.entity_id
_entity_poly.type
_entity_poly.pdbx_seq_one_letter_code
_entity_poly.pdbx_strand_id
1 'polypeptide(L)'
;TKYLRKNYYIDDVSFIDGTKILANANKYSFVWRKNIIRFDKLNREAIIKLLHDMNDVKYVGEIPDGSDISTSELDEIIIHLENCLADLNDQIKQNKKLSSNSNKQRRRKLKSIKRKLRFRKDKLVEYQETNKIFDNRNSYSKTDHDATFMRVKKDPMLNGQLKTCL
;
A
#
# COMPACT_ATOMS: atom_id res chain seq x y z
N THR A 1 21.94 9.72 -30.63
CA THR A 1 20.98 10.54 -29.85
C THR A 1 21.58 11.84 -29.30
N LYS A 2 22.82 11.87 -28.77
CA LYS A 2 23.48 13.11 -28.29
C LYS A 2 23.62 14.24 -29.34
N TYR A 3 23.89 13.89 -30.60
CA TYR A 3 24.07 14.86 -31.70
C TYR A 3 22.78 15.60 -32.09
N LEU A 4 21.63 14.92 -32.03
CA LEU A 4 20.34 15.48 -32.46
C LEU A 4 19.76 16.46 -31.44
N ARG A 5 19.94 16.21 -30.14
CA ARG A 5 19.58 17.15 -29.06
C ARG A 5 20.41 18.44 -29.08
N LYS A 6 21.71 18.35 -29.42
CA LYS A 6 22.61 19.51 -29.45
C LYS A 6 22.26 20.51 -30.55
N ASN A 7 21.54 20.07 -31.58
CA ASN A 7 21.16 20.87 -32.74
C ASN A 7 19.64 21.18 -32.78
N TYR A 8 18.92 21.05 -31.66
CA TYR A 8 17.49 21.38 -31.54
C TYR A 8 16.53 20.64 -32.50
N TYR A 9 16.91 19.47 -33.02
CA TYR A 9 16.07 18.69 -33.94
C TYR A 9 15.11 17.71 -33.24
N ILE A 10 15.15 17.61 -31.91
CA ILE A 10 14.28 16.75 -31.11
C ILE A 10 13.86 17.53 -29.86
N ASP A 11 12.56 17.84 -29.77
CA ASP A 11 11.90 18.31 -28.54
C ASP A 11 11.33 17.13 -27.76
N ASP A 12 11.10 17.31 -26.45
CA ASP A 12 10.46 16.31 -25.57
C ASP A 12 8.97 16.08 -25.90
N VAL A 13 8.42 16.75 -26.92
CA VAL A 13 7.06 16.63 -27.42
C VAL A 13 7.08 16.59 -28.94
N SER A 14 6.43 15.59 -29.54
CA SER A 14 6.22 15.50 -31.00
C SER A 14 4.73 15.62 -31.33
N PHE A 15 4.41 16.37 -32.39
CA PHE A 15 3.06 16.56 -32.89
C PHE A 15 2.94 15.86 -34.25
N ILE A 16 2.01 14.93 -34.37
CA ILE A 16 1.63 14.29 -35.66
C ILE A 16 0.13 14.42 -35.79
N ASP A 17 -0.34 15.05 -36.87
CA ASP A 17 -1.75 15.15 -37.26
C ASP A 17 -2.72 15.55 -36.13
N GLY A 18 -2.47 16.71 -35.52
CA GLY A 18 -3.29 17.25 -34.41
C GLY A 18 -3.22 16.45 -33.10
N THR A 19 -2.52 15.31 -33.08
CA THR A 19 -2.43 14.41 -31.93
C THR A 19 -1.13 14.67 -31.18
N LYS A 20 -1.27 15.16 -29.94
CA LYS A 20 -0.13 15.44 -29.04
C LYS A 20 0.33 14.14 -28.39
N ILE A 21 1.48 13.61 -28.80
CA ILE A 21 2.09 12.43 -28.18
C ILE A 21 3.05 12.90 -27.08
N LEU A 22 2.66 12.68 -25.82
CA LEU A 22 3.50 12.96 -24.66
C LEU A 22 4.34 11.72 -24.33
N ALA A 23 5.67 11.90 -24.23
CA ALA A 23 6.57 10.83 -23.78
C ALA A 23 6.31 10.51 -22.30
N ASN A 24 5.63 9.39 -22.03
CA ASN A 24 5.41 8.78 -20.71
C ASN A 24 5.14 9.75 -19.54
N ALA A 25 4.26 10.73 -19.75
CA ALA A 25 3.79 11.59 -18.67
C ALA A 25 2.70 10.85 -17.90
N ASN A 26 3.07 10.14 -16.83
CA ASN A 26 2.10 9.52 -15.94
C ASN A 26 1.23 10.64 -15.35
N LYS A 27 0.05 10.86 -15.95
CA LYS A 27 -0.83 12.04 -15.78
C LYS A 27 -1.24 12.29 -14.32
N TYR A 28 -1.01 11.30 -13.44
CA TYR A 28 -1.36 11.30 -12.03
C TYR A 28 -0.13 10.97 -11.15
N SER A 29 0.83 11.89 -11.11
CA SER A 29 2.03 11.80 -10.27
C SER A 29 1.84 12.33 -8.85
N PHE A 30 0.71 12.97 -8.52
CA PHE A 30 0.48 13.59 -7.22
C PHE A 30 -0.13 12.64 -6.19
N VAL A 31 0.32 12.75 -4.95
CA VAL A 31 -0.21 12.05 -3.78
C VAL A 31 -0.99 13.04 -2.92
N TRP A 32 -2.15 12.61 -2.42
CA TRP A 32 -3.10 13.47 -1.71
C TRP A 32 -3.24 13.04 -0.25
N ARG A 33 -3.03 13.97 0.70
CA ARG A 33 -3.08 13.69 2.14
C ARG A 33 -4.40 13.05 2.54
N LYS A 34 -5.53 13.61 2.06
CA LYS A 34 -6.88 13.09 2.35
C LYS A 34 -7.06 11.63 1.91
N ASN A 35 -6.48 11.25 0.77
CA ASN A 35 -6.56 9.88 0.29
C ASN A 35 -5.71 8.96 1.17
N ILE A 36 -4.50 9.38 1.54
CA ILE A 36 -3.64 8.60 2.44
C ILE A 36 -4.33 8.36 3.79
N ILE A 37 -4.91 9.39 4.42
CA ILE A 37 -5.67 9.25 5.67
C ILE A 37 -6.82 8.24 5.51
N ARG A 38 -7.58 8.35 4.43
CA ARG A 38 -8.70 7.42 4.15
C ARG A 38 -8.21 5.98 3.98
N PHE A 39 -7.18 5.76 3.17
CA PHE A 39 -6.67 4.41 2.91
C PHE A 39 -5.93 3.82 4.11
N ASP A 40 -5.24 4.62 4.91
CA ASP A 40 -4.64 4.18 6.17
C ASP A 40 -5.71 3.67 7.14
N LYS A 41 -6.80 4.44 7.33
CA LYS A 41 -7.94 4.01 8.13
C LYS A 41 -8.52 2.66 7.65
N LEU A 42 -8.79 2.53 6.35
CA LEU A 42 -9.28 1.28 5.76
C LEU A 42 -8.29 0.13 5.91
N ASN A 43 -6.99 0.41 5.89
CA ASN A 43 -5.95 -0.58 6.12
C ASN A 43 -6.01 -1.11 7.56
N ARG A 44 -6.07 -0.22 8.55
CA ARG A 44 -6.19 -0.55 9.99
C ARG A 44 -7.43 -1.37 10.29
N GLU A 45 -8.60 -0.95 9.79
CA GLU A 45 -9.85 -1.70 9.94
C GLU A 45 -9.74 -3.14 9.39
N ALA A 46 -9.04 -3.31 8.27
CA ALA A 46 -8.86 -4.63 7.68
C ALA A 46 -7.76 -5.45 8.39
N ILE A 47 -6.79 -4.84 9.06
CA ILE A 47 -5.89 -5.54 9.98
C ILE A 47 -6.71 -6.12 11.13
N ILE A 48 -7.52 -5.29 11.80
CA ILE A 48 -8.39 -5.72 12.91
C ILE A 48 -9.29 -6.89 12.49
N LYS A 49 -9.96 -6.77 11.34
CA LYS A 49 -10.78 -7.87 10.78
C LYS A 49 -9.98 -9.17 10.55
N LEU A 50 -8.75 -9.06 10.03
CA LEU A 50 -7.89 -10.23 9.82
C LEU A 50 -7.45 -10.89 11.12
N LEU A 51 -7.26 -10.11 12.18
CA LEU A 51 -6.93 -10.63 13.51
C LEU A 51 -8.13 -11.35 14.13
N HIS A 52 -9.35 -10.79 14.01
CA HIS A 52 -10.58 -11.48 14.43
C HIS A 52 -10.81 -12.80 13.68
N ASP A 53 -10.64 -12.81 12.35
CA ASP A 53 -10.77 -14.03 11.51
C ASP A 53 -9.82 -15.17 11.92
N MET A 54 -8.73 -14.83 12.63
CA MET A 54 -7.70 -15.75 13.07
C MET A 54 -8.13 -16.57 14.30
N ASN A 55 -9.05 -16.06 15.12
CA ASN A 55 -9.59 -16.71 16.32
C ASN A 55 -8.56 -16.94 17.47
N ASP A 56 -7.47 -16.16 17.51
CA ASP A 56 -6.52 -16.16 18.64
C ASP A 56 -6.99 -15.16 19.72
N VAL A 57 -7.85 -15.66 20.61
CA VAL A 57 -8.49 -14.93 21.73
C VAL A 57 -7.50 -14.16 22.62
N LYS A 58 -6.20 -14.54 22.60
CA LYS A 58 -5.13 -13.88 23.38
C LYS A 58 -4.91 -12.40 23.04
N TYR A 59 -5.16 -11.99 21.80
CA TYR A 59 -5.00 -10.59 21.39
C TYR A 59 -6.35 -9.88 21.17
N VAL A 60 -7.46 -10.64 21.16
CA VAL A 60 -8.80 -10.15 20.78
C VAL A 60 -9.57 -9.57 21.98
N GLY A 61 -9.13 -9.84 23.21
CA GLY A 61 -9.86 -9.45 24.43
C GLY A 61 -9.95 -7.95 24.71
N GLU A 62 -9.05 -7.12 24.18
CA GLU A 62 -8.91 -5.72 24.61
C GLU A 62 -8.52 -4.75 23.48
N ILE A 63 -8.87 -5.04 22.22
CA ILE A 63 -8.63 -4.11 21.11
C ILE A 63 -9.95 -3.39 20.81
N PRO A 64 -10.27 -2.28 21.50
CA PRO A 64 -11.46 -1.49 21.21
C PRO A 64 -11.39 -0.94 19.78
N ASP A 65 -12.56 -0.79 19.16
CA ASP A 65 -12.69 -0.18 17.83
C ASP A 65 -11.97 1.17 17.80
N GLY A 66 -10.90 1.26 17.00
CA GLY A 66 -10.08 2.47 16.87
C GLY A 66 -8.75 2.46 17.62
N SER A 67 -8.37 1.37 18.28
CA SER A 67 -7.01 1.20 18.82
C SER A 67 -5.96 1.23 17.72
N ASP A 68 -4.85 1.93 17.96
CA ASP A 68 -3.78 2.11 16.99
C ASP A 68 -2.81 0.93 17.07
N ILE A 69 -2.98 -0.08 16.21
CA ILE A 69 -2.06 -1.22 16.16
C ILE A 69 -0.70 -0.75 15.64
N SER A 70 0.33 -0.93 16.45
CA SER A 70 1.69 -0.57 16.11
C SER A 70 2.30 -1.56 15.12
N THR A 71 3.29 -1.09 14.34
CA THR A 71 4.08 -1.96 13.45
C THR A 71 4.81 -3.06 14.23
N SER A 72 5.23 -2.79 15.48
CA SER A 72 5.88 -3.76 16.38
C SER A 72 4.95 -4.88 16.82
N GLU A 73 3.72 -4.54 17.22
CA GLU A 73 2.70 -5.53 17.61
C GLU A 73 2.37 -6.46 16.43
N LEU A 74 2.32 -5.89 15.22
CA LEU A 74 2.09 -6.65 14.00
C LEU A 74 3.25 -7.62 13.70
N ASP A 75 4.49 -7.26 14.04
CA ASP A 75 5.65 -8.14 13.94
C ASP A 75 5.57 -9.31 14.92
N GLU A 76 5.20 -9.06 16.17
CA GLU A 76 5.01 -10.11 17.17
C GLU A 76 3.94 -11.13 16.71
N ILE A 77 2.83 -10.64 16.17
CA ILE A 77 1.76 -11.48 15.61
C ILE A 77 2.29 -12.31 14.43
N ILE A 78 3.08 -11.70 13.54
CA ILE A 78 3.68 -12.41 12.40
C ILE A 78 4.65 -13.50 12.86
N ILE A 79 5.46 -13.23 13.90
CA ILE A 79 6.38 -14.23 14.49
C ILE A 79 5.58 -15.38 15.10
N HIS A 80 4.53 -15.08 15.87
CA HIS A 80 3.65 -16.10 16.44
C HIS A 80 3.03 -17.00 15.36
N LEU A 81 2.58 -16.42 14.25
CA LEU A 81 2.07 -17.15 13.09
C LEU A 81 3.11 -18.05 12.44
N GLU A 82 4.37 -17.62 12.41
CA GLU A 82 5.46 -18.40 11.85
C GLU A 82 5.76 -19.63 12.70
N ASN A 83 5.77 -19.48 14.02
CA ASN A 83 5.92 -20.58 14.97
C ASN A 83 4.75 -21.58 14.83
N CYS A 84 3.51 -21.10 14.83
CA CYS A 84 2.33 -21.94 14.62
C CYS A 84 2.37 -22.72 13.29
N LEU A 85 2.89 -22.09 12.23
CA LEU A 85 3.07 -22.73 10.93
C LEU A 85 4.18 -23.78 10.95
N ALA A 86 5.27 -23.55 11.68
CA ALA A 86 6.35 -24.51 11.86
C ALA A 86 5.82 -25.79 12.54
N ASP A 87 5.16 -25.62 13.69
CA ASP A 87 4.55 -26.73 14.44
C ASP A 87 3.57 -27.53 13.60
N LEU A 88 2.67 -26.86 12.87
CA LEU A 88 1.73 -27.52 11.97
C LEU A 88 2.43 -28.27 10.82
N ASN A 89 3.54 -27.74 10.29
CA ASN A 89 4.28 -28.44 9.26
C ASN A 89 4.93 -29.71 9.82
N ASP A 90 5.46 -29.67 11.04
CA ASP A 90 6.09 -30.84 11.66
C ASP A 90 5.07 -31.90 12.05
N GLN A 91 3.90 -31.51 12.55
CA GLN A 91 2.76 -32.42 12.76
C GLN A 91 2.33 -33.11 11.44
N ILE A 92 2.28 -32.36 10.34
CA ILE A 92 1.94 -32.92 9.01
C ILE A 92 3.02 -33.88 8.51
N LYS A 93 4.32 -33.61 8.77
CA LYS A 93 5.42 -34.50 8.40
C LYS A 93 5.36 -35.81 9.21
N GLN A 94 5.18 -35.72 10.52
CA GLN A 94 5.13 -36.87 11.42
C GLN A 94 3.92 -37.77 11.14
N ASN A 95 2.76 -37.18 10.83
CA ASN A 95 1.53 -37.92 10.53
C ASN A 95 1.16 -37.89 9.03
N LYS A 96 2.04 -38.41 8.16
CA LYS A 96 1.84 -38.39 6.69
C LYS A 96 0.57 -39.14 6.24
N LYS A 97 0.23 -40.26 6.89
CA LYS A 97 -1.00 -41.04 6.60
C LYS A 97 -2.26 -40.49 7.29
N LEU A 98 -2.10 -39.78 8.41
CA LEU A 98 -3.18 -39.27 9.27
C LEU A 98 -3.42 -37.76 9.13
N SER A 99 -2.70 -37.09 8.22
CA SER A 99 -2.88 -35.66 7.94
C SER A 99 -4.32 -35.41 7.44
N SER A 100 -5.23 -35.18 8.39
CA SER A 100 -6.60 -34.77 8.14
C SER A 100 -6.62 -33.57 7.19
N ASN A 101 -7.56 -33.55 6.24
CA ASN A 101 -7.78 -32.41 5.34
C ASN A 101 -7.85 -31.08 6.12
N SER A 102 -8.35 -31.14 7.37
CA SER A 102 -8.38 -30.04 8.32
C SER A 102 -7.01 -29.39 8.59
N ASN A 103 -5.95 -30.17 8.85
CA ASN A 103 -4.61 -29.62 9.13
C ASN A 103 -4.01 -28.92 7.90
N LYS A 104 -4.23 -29.50 6.70
CA LYS A 104 -3.82 -28.87 5.44
C LYS A 104 -4.60 -27.59 5.18
N GLN A 105 -5.90 -27.56 5.49
CA GLN A 105 -6.75 -26.38 5.37
C GLN A 105 -6.34 -25.28 6.37
N ARG A 106 -6.11 -25.62 7.64
CA ARG A 106 -5.59 -24.71 8.67
C ARG A 106 -4.27 -24.09 8.26
N ARG A 107 -3.32 -24.90 7.77
CA ARG A 107 -2.04 -24.41 7.23
C ARG A 107 -2.22 -23.40 6.10
N ARG A 108 -3.12 -23.69 5.14
CA ARG A 108 -3.42 -22.76 4.03
C ARG A 108 -4.03 -21.46 4.54
N LYS A 109 -4.96 -21.53 5.51
CA LYS A 109 -5.57 -20.37 6.16
C LYS A 109 -4.49 -19.49 6.82
N LEU A 110 -3.66 -20.07 7.68
CA LEU A 110 -2.58 -19.34 8.38
C LEU A 110 -1.56 -18.73 7.41
N LYS A 111 -1.14 -19.45 6.36
CA LYS A 111 -0.26 -18.89 5.32
C LYS A 111 -0.90 -17.70 4.60
N SER A 112 -2.19 -17.80 4.29
CA SER A 112 -2.93 -16.72 3.63
C SER A 112 -3.01 -15.48 4.52
N ILE A 113 -3.33 -15.67 5.81
CA ILE A 113 -3.43 -14.57 6.77
C ILE A 113 -2.05 -13.92 6.98
N LYS A 114 -0.99 -14.71 7.20
CA LYS A 114 0.38 -14.18 7.33
C LYS A 114 0.78 -13.29 6.15
N ARG A 115 0.50 -13.75 4.92
CA ARG A 115 0.79 -12.96 3.71
C ARG A 115 0.00 -11.66 3.69
N LYS A 116 -1.29 -11.68 4.06
CA LYS A 116 -2.12 -10.48 4.11
C LYS A 116 -1.60 -9.50 5.18
N LEU A 117 -1.25 -9.98 6.37
CA LEU A 117 -0.72 -9.14 7.44
C LEU A 117 0.60 -8.48 7.06
N ARG A 118 1.55 -9.23 6.46
CA ARG A 118 2.80 -8.63 5.94
C ARG A 118 2.52 -7.50 4.94
N PHE A 119 1.66 -7.75 3.95
CA PHE A 119 1.28 -6.71 3.00
C PHE A 119 0.63 -5.49 3.66
N ARG A 120 -0.24 -5.69 4.66
CA ARG A 120 -0.88 -4.58 5.38
C ARG A 120 0.11 -3.82 6.27
N LYS A 121 1.07 -4.51 6.87
CA LYS A 121 2.18 -3.90 7.63
C LYS A 121 3.00 -2.99 6.72
N ASP A 122 3.39 -3.48 5.55
CA ASP A 122 4.18 -2.70 4.59
C ASP A 122 3.43 -1.43 4.18
N LYS A 123 2.11 -1.53 3.96
CA LYS A 123 1.26 -0.37 3.71
C LYS A 123 1.16 0.59 4.89
N LEU A 124 1.12 0.09 6.12
CA LEU A 124 1.13 0.91 7.32
C LEU A 124 2.42 1.75 7.41
N VAL A 125 3.57 1.14 7.14
CA VAL A 125 4.87 1.81 7.10
C VAL A 125 4.90 2.86 5.98
N GLU A 126 4.45 2.51 4.77
CA GLU A 126 4.34 3.44 3.65
C GLU A 126 3.46 4.65 4.01
N TYR A 127 2.33 4.44 4.69
CA TYR A 127 1.48 5.54 5.14
C TYR A 127 2.14 6.42 6.21
N GLN A 128 2.91 5.83 7.13
CA GLN A 128 3.69 6.59 8.11
C GLN A 128 4.77 7.45 7.43
N GLU A 129 5.49 6.90 6.46
CA GLU A 129 6.51 7.62 5.69
C GLU A 129 5.90 8.74 4.84
N THR A 130 4.82 8.45 4.12
CA THR A 130 4.12 9.46 3.30
C THR A 130 3.54 10.58 4.15
N ASN A 131 3.05 10.29 5.37
CA ASN A 131 2.63 11.32 6.32
C ASN A 131 3.78 12.22 6.77
N LYS A 132 5.01 11.68 6.93
CA LYS A 132 6.20 12.50 7.20
C LYS A 132 6.54 13.42 6.03
N ILE A 133 6.38 12.96 4.78
CA ILE A 133 6.63 13.77 3.57
C ILE A 133 5.63 14.93 3.47
N PHE A 134 4.37 14.70 3.83
CA PHE A 134 3.36 15.76 3.76
C PHE A 134 3.68 16.96 4.64
N ASP A 135 4.30 16.75 5.81
CA ASP A 135 4.57 17.80 6.79
C ASP A 135 3.32 18.70 7.03
N ASN A 136 3.31 19.96 6.58
CA ASN A 136 2.14 20.86 6.64
C ASN A 136 1.34 21.01 5.33
N ARG A 137 1.65 20.22 4.30
CA ARG A 137 1.11 20.30 2.93
C ARG A 137 0.02 19.26 2.62
N ASN A 138 -0.95 19.62 1.79
CA ASN A 138 -2.07 18.73 1.43
C ASN A 138 -1.80 17.75 0.28
N SER A 139 -0.72 17.96 -0.48
CA SER A 139 -0.35 17.17 -1.65
C SER A 139 1.16 17.23 -1.90
N TYR A 140 1.75 16.23 -2.54
CA TYR A 140 3.13 16.30 -3.07
C TYR A 140 3.26 15.51 -4.38
N SER A 141 4.27 15.80 -5.22
CA SER A 141 4.57 15.01 -6.42
C SER A 141 5.46 13.79 -6.09
N LYS A 142 5.17 12.63 -6.69
CA LYS A 142 5.96 11.40 -6.51
C LYS A 142 7.42 11.54 -6.94
N THR A 143 7.69 12.39 -7.93
CA THR A 143 9.05 12.59 -8.49
C THR A 143 9.77 13.77 -7.86
N ASP A 144 9.03 14.72 -7.31
CA ASP A 144 9.53 15.91 -6.65
C ASP A 144 8.69 16.14 -5.39
N HIS A 145 9.21 15.68 -4.26
CA HIS A 145 8.48 15.76 -2.99
C HIS A 145 8.31 17.18 -2.48
N ASP A 146 9.02 18.17 -3.02
CA ASP A 146 8.87 19.59 -2.65
C ASP A 146 7.75 20.26 -3.46
N ALA A 147 7.46 19.77 -4.67
CA ALA A 147 6.37 20.25 -5.50
C ALA A 147 5.00 19.93 -4.89
N THR A 148 4.21 20.98 -4.68
CA THR A 148 2.78 20.90 -4.30
C THR A 148 1.89 21.22 -5.48
N PHE A 149 0.68 20.72 -5.44
CA PHE A 149 -0.25 20.84 -6.54
C PHE A 149 -1.22 22.03 -6.35
N MET A 150 -1.43 22.84 -7.39
CA MET A 150 -2.03 24.18 -7.30
C MET A 150 -3.26 24.41 -8.19
N ARG A 151 -4.40 24.81 -7.60
CA ARG A 151 -5.70 24.85 -8.29
C ARG A 151 -5.87 25.87 -9.48
N VAL A 152 -5.42 25.62 -10.71
CA VAL A 152 -5.84 26.24 -12.03
C VAL A 152 -7.38 26.23 -12.33
N LYS A 153 -7.87 26.76 -13.50
CA LYS A 153 -9.33 26.83 -13.87
C LYS A 153 -10.01 25.75 -14.81
N LYS A 154 -9.47 25.37 -15.98
CA LYS A 154 -9.86 24.15 -16.79
C LYS A 154 -9.10 22.80 -16.51
N ASP A 155 -9.72 21.80 -15.88
CA ASP A 155 -9.11 20.51 -15.45
C ASP A 155 -9.52 19.35 -16.36
N PRO A 156 -8.60 18.49 -16.87
CA PRO A 156 -8.95 17.29 -17.63
C PRO A 156 -9.75 16.21 -16.86
N MET A 157 -9.76 16.22 -15.52
CA MET A 157 -10.58 15.31 -14.70
C MET A 157 -12.02 15.80 -14.50
N LEU A 158 -12.35 17.03 -14.94
CA LEU A 158 -13.68 17.67 -14.93
C LEU A 158 -14.46 17.61 -13.60
N ASN A 159 -13.83 17.19 -12.51
CA ASN A 159 -14.41 17.04 -11.17
C ASN A 159 -14.10 18.25 -10.27
N GLY A 160 -13.60 19.34 -10.86
CA GLY A 160 -13.34 20.62 -10.19
C GLY A 160 -12.26 20.58 -9.10
N GLN A 161 -11.58 19.44 -8.94
CA GLN A 161 -10.63 19.20 -7.86
C GLN A 161 -9.17 19.35 -8.29
N LEU A 162 -8.83 19.28 -9.58
CA LEU A 162 -7.44 18.97 -9.93
C LEU A 162 -6.82 19.81 -11.03
N LYS A 163 -5.67 20.36 -10.70
CA LYS A 163 -5.23 21.58 -11.26
C LYS A 163 -3.78 21.79 -10.81
N THR A 164 -2.84 21.83 -11.75
CA THR A 164 -1.39 22.03 -11.58
C THR A 164 -1.00 23.50 -11.82
N CYS A 165 -0.10 24.08 -11.02
CA CYS A 165 0.68 25.24 -11.46
C CYS A 165 2.16 24.88 -11.48
N LEU A 166 2.82 25.54 -12.44
CA LEU A 166 4.23 25.60 -12.82
C LEU A 166 5.23 25.48 -11.68
#